data_AF-N8YIM7-F1
#
_entry.id   AF-N8YIM7-F1
#
_cell.length_a   1.000
_cell.length_b   1.000
_cell.length_c   1.000
_cell.angle_alpha   90.00
_cell.angle_beta   90.00
_cell.angle_gamma   90.00
#
_symmetry.space_group_name_H-M   'P 1'
#
loop_
_entity.id
_entity.type
_entity.pdbx_description
1 polymer ?
#
loop_
_entity_poly.entity_id
_entity_poly.type
_entity_poly.pdbx_seq_one_letter_code
_entity_poly.pdbx_strand_id
1 'polypeptide(L)'
;MIDNTIMLINEITRVGETEKWNSSLFFEGALKVHVLKDGTLTDRGVYVLSKNKFGYPATIKVLNLNDKEKKYKFVFSPSNQPVFKKPIKADVKLLKENNIFFKYSELVEKDSAIYSSPYSPNTLYKHIFVNQKNNSIIYEFYSSKNEIESQINYVRLVVLFGGGNK
;
A
#
# COMPACT_ATOMS: atom_id res chain seq x y z
N MET A 1 -11.43 17.76 6.96
CA MET A 1 -10.52 17.43 5.84
C MET A 1 -10.63 15.93 5.62
N ILE A 2 -11.04 15.47 4.44
CA ILE A 2 -11.21 14.04 4.17
C ILE A 2 -9.82 13.40 4.21
N ASP A 3 -9.66 12.34 5.00
CA ASP A 3 -8.42 11.57 5.03
C ASP A 3 -8.32 10.75 3.72
N ASN A 4 -7.54 11.26 2.77
CA ASN A 4 -7.30 10.62 1.48
C ASN A 4 -6.69 9.23 1.62
N THR A 5 -6.08 8.90 2.77
CA THR A 5 -5.51 7.57 3.03
C THR A 5 -6.61 6.52 3.17
N ILE A 6 -7.72 6.84 3.83
CA ILE A 6 -8.82 5.88 4.01
C ILE A 6 -9.54 5.62 2.68
N MET A 7 -9.79 6.68 1.90
CA MET A 7 -10.35 6.52 0.55
C MET A 7 -9.44 5.67 -0.34
N LEU A 8 -8.13 5.91 -0.28
CA LEU A 8 -7.14 5.10 -1.00
C LEU A 8 -7.20 3.63 -0.61
N ILE A 9 -7.20 3.36 0.71
CA ILE A 9 -7.23 2.00 1.23
C ILE A 9 -8.52 1.30 0.81
N ASN A 10 -9.67 1.93 0.98
CA ASN A 10 -10.95 1.36 0.60
C ASN A 10 -11.01 1.04 -0.91
N GLU A 11 -10.44 1.91 -1.75
CA GLU A 11 -10.40 1.65 -3.18
C GLU A 11 -9.42 0.53 -3.53
N ILE A 12 -8.22 0.49 -2.93
CA ILE A 12 -7.28 -0.62 -3.10
C ILE A 12 -7.95 -1.94 -2.70
N THR A 13 -8.60 -1.97 -1.53
CA THR A 13 -9.33 -3.12 -1.01
C THR A 13 -10.40 -3.57 -2.01
N ARG A 14 -11.27 -2.66 -2.46
CA ARG A 14 -12.32 -2.97 -3.43
C ARG A 14 -11.77 -3.49 -4.76
N VAL A 15 -10.77 -2.82 -5.34
CA VAL A 15 -10.17 -3.21 -6.62
C VAL A 15 -9.46 -4.55 -6.52
N GLY A 16 -8.74 -4.79 -5.42
CA GLY A 16 -8.13 -6.08 -5.14
C GLY A 16 -9.20 -7.17 -5.00
N GLU A 17 -10.13 -7.04 -4.06
CA GLU A 17 -11.16 -8.06 -3.81
C GLU A 17 -11.99 -8.43 -5.05
N THR A 18 -12.31 -7.44 -5.89
CA THR A 18 -13.11 -7.67 -7.10
C THR A 18 -12.28 -8.00 -8.33
N GLU A 19 -10.97 -7.80 -8.29
CA GLU A 19 -10.04 -7.88 -9.42
C GLU A 19 -10.48 -7.04 -10.63
N LYS A 20 -11.35 -6.05 -10.42
CA LYS A 20 -11.81 -5.13 -11.45
C LYS A 20 -10.78 -4.02 -11.64
N TRP A 21 -9.60 -4.39 -12.15
CA TRP A 21 -8.41 -3.55 -12.27
C TRP A 21 -8.68 -2.17 -12.90
N ASN A 22 -9.56 -2.09 -13.90
CA ASN A 22 -9.82 -0.84 -14.62
C ASN A 22 -11.08 -0.10 -14.15
N SER A 23 -11.66 -0.49 -13.01
CA SER A 23 -12.94 0.07 -12.51
C SER A 23 -12.78 1.18 -11.49
N SER A 24 -11.56 1.65 -11.22
CA SER A 24 -11.34 2.68 -10.22
C SER A 24 -11.66 4.08 -10.75
N LEU A 25 -12.54 4.79 -10.05
CA LEU A 25 -12.78 6.23 -10.27
C LEU A 25 -11.75 7.09 -9.52
N PHE A 26 -10.99 6.45 -8.65
CA PHE A 26 -10.03 7.12 -7.78
C PHE A 26 -8.64 7.17 -8.43
N PHE A 27 -8.22 6.10 -9.10
CA PHE A 27 -6.96 6.01 -9.85
C PHE A 27 -7.04 6.74 -11.20
N GLU A 28 -5.90 7.24 -11.70
CA GLU A 28 -5.84 7.91 -13.00
C GLU A 28 -5.68 6.91 -14.14
N GLY A 29 -6.83 6.44 -14.66
CA GLY A 29 -6.91 5.56 -15.82
C GLY A 29 -6.70 4.08 -15.50
N ALA A 30 -6.55 3.28 -16.56
CA ALA A 30 -6.38 1.84 -16.48
C ALA A 30 -5.03 1.42 -15.87
N LEU A 31 -4.97 0.19 -15.36
CA LEU A 31 -3.73 -0.41 -14.86
C LEU A 31 -2.71 -0.52 -16.01
N LYS A 32 -1.54 0.12 -15.84
CA LYS A 32 -0.46 0.03 -16.82
C LYS A 32 0.44 -1.16 -16.49
N VAL A 33 0.33 -2.24 -17.26
CA VAL A 33 1.18 -3.43 -17.15
C VAL A 33 2.39 -3.27 -18.07
N HIS A 34 3.59 -3.63 -17.61
CA HIS A 34 4.78 -3.58 -18.45
C HIS A 34 4.83 -4.81 -19.36
N VAL A 35 5.19 -4.60 -20.63
CA VAL A 35 5.34 -5.65 -21.63
C VAL A 35 6.82 -5.73 -22.02
N LEU A 36 7.38 -6.94 -21.98
CA LEU A 36 8.76 -7.19 -22.37
C LEU A 36 8.92 -7.15 -23.90
N LYS A 37 10.17 -7.11 -24.38
CA LYS A 37 10.49 -7.01 -25.81
C LYS A 37 9.96 -8.17 -26.64
N ASP A 38 9.79 -9.34 -26.03
CA ASP A 38 9.25 -10.56 -26.63
C ASP A 38 7.70 -10.59 -26.63
N GLY A 39 7.04 -9.55 -26.13
CA GLY A 39 5.58 -9.47 -26.02
C GLY A 39 5.02 -10.09 -24.73
N THR A 40 5.86 -10.65 -23.85
CA THR A 40 5.42 -11.24 -22.59
C THR A 40 4.96 -10.14 -21.62
N LEU A 41 3.76 -10.31 -21.05
CA LEU A 41 3.27 -9.43 -19.98
C LEU A 41 4.03 -9.71 -18.69
N THR A 42 4.55 -8.65 -18.07
CA THR A 42 5.14 -8.77 -16.74
C THR A 42 4.07 -8.95 -15.68
N ASP A 43 4.49 -9.53 -14.56
CA ASP A 43 3.65 -9.73 -13.39
C ASP A 43 3.52 -8.47 -12.50
N ARG A 44 3.56 -7.29 -13.13
CA ARG A 44 3.60 -5.99 -12.47
C ARG A 44 2.82 -4.96 -13.25
N GLY A 45 1.99 -4.22 -12.52
CA GLY A 45 1.27 -3.05 -13.03
C GLY A 45 1.48 -1.81 -12.17
N VAL A 46 1.09 -0.66 -12.70
CA VAL A 46 1.16 0.63 -12.01
C VAL A 46 -0.11 1.44 -12.26
N TYR A 47 -0.73 1.91 -11.19
CA TYR A 47 -1.68 3.02 -11.23
C TYR A 47 -0.97 4.34 -10.94
N VAL A 48 -1.31 5.37 -11.71
CA VAL A 48 -0.93 6.75 -11.39
C VAL A 48 -2.01 7.36 -10.50
N LEU A 49 -1.60 8.16 -9.52
CA LEU A 49 -2.52 8.88 -8.65
C LEU A 49 -2.46 10.37 -8.91
N SER A 50 -3.62 11.00 -8.82
CA SER A 50 -3.74 12.43 -9.04
C SER A 50 -3.03 13.22 -7.96
N LYS A 51 -2.05 14.04 -8.38
CA LYS A 51 -1.39 15.01 -7.49
C LYS A 51 -2.42 15.94 -6.82
N ASN A 52 -3.52 16.26 -7.51
CA ASN A 52 -4.57 17.11 -6.96
C ASN A 52 -5.37 16.43 -5.85
N LYS A 53 -5.55 15.10 -5.92
CA LYS A 53 -6.23 14.33 -4.88
C LYS A 53 -5.32 14.07 -3.67
N PHE A 54 -4.02 13.82 -3.90
CA PHE A 54 -3.09 13.41 -2.82
C PHE A 54 -2.16 14.50 -2.30
N GLY A 55 -2.06 15.63 -3.00
CA GLY A 55 -1.11 16.72 -2.69
C GLY A 55 0.33 16.46 -3.15
N TYR A 56 0.66 15.25 -3.61
CA TYR A 56 2.00 14.89 -4.11
C TYR A 56 1.90 13.79 -5.19
N PRO A 57 2.90 13.70 -6.10
CA PRO A 57 2.96 12.63 -7.09
C PRO A 57 3.22 11.29 -6.40
N ALA A 58 2.32 10.34 -6.62
CA ALA A 58 2.44 8.98 -6.10
C ALA A 58 1.91 7.96 -7.10
N THR A 59 2.30 6.71 -6.91
CA THR A 59 1.77 5.59 -7.69
C THR A 59 1.38 4.45 -6.76
N ILE A 60 0.56 3.57 -7.29
CA ILE A 60 0.32 2.26 -6.68
C ILE A 60 0.91 1.22 -7.62
N LYS A 61 1.97 0.54 -7.17
CA LYS A 61 2.54 -0.60 -7.89
C LYS A 61 1.76 -1.84 -7.46
N VAL A 62 1.20 -2.56 -8.43
CA VAL A 62 0.59 -3.87 -8.20
C VAL A 62 1.59 -4.93 -8.64
N LEU A 63 1.88 -5.88 -7.76
CA LEU A 63 2.83 -6.96 -7.99
C LEU A 63 2.12 -8.30 -7.83
N ASN A 64 2.58 -9.31 -8.56
CA ASN A 64 2.02 -10.67 -8.58
C ASN A 64 0.57 -10.72 -9.12
N LEU A 65 0.27 -9.91 -10.15
CA LEU A 65 -1.01 -9.90 -10.88
C LEU A 65 -1.43 -11.27 -11.45
N ASN A 66 -0.48 -12.11 -11.82
CA ASN A 66 -0.68 -13.42 -12.45
C ASN A 66 -0.64 -14.57 -11.43
N ASP A 67 -0.57 -14.26 -10.13
CA ASP A 67 -0.57 -15.26 -9.08
C ASP A 67 -1.90 -16.01 -9.02
N LYS A 68 -1.86 -17.33 -9.28
CA LYS A 68 -3.05 -18.19 -9.35
C LYS A 68 -3.76 -18.34 -8.00
N GLU A 69 -3.07 -18.11 -6.90
CA GLU A 69 -3.63 -18.13 -5.55
C GLU A 69 -4.18 -16.76 -5.13
N LYS A 70 -4.20 -15.79 -6.05
CA LYS A 70 -4.66 -14.41 -5.81
C LYS A 70 -3.85 -13.70 -4.71
N LYS A 71 -2.56 -14.06 -4.61
CA LYS A 71 -1.59 -13.46 -3.68
C LYS A 71 -0.86 -12.28 -4.31
N TYR A 72 -1.59 -11.18 -4.49
CA TYR A 72 -1.02 -9.93 -4.99
C TYR A 72 -0.82 -8.89 -3.89
N LYS A 73 0.05 -7.92 -4.19
CA LYS A 73 0.36 -6.80 -3.29
C LYS A 73 0.27 -5.47 -4.01
N PHE A 74 -0.32 -4.50 -3.32
CA PHE A 74 -0.37 -3.11 -3.72
C PHE A 74 0.65 -2.34 -2.88
N VAL A 75 1.55 -1.61 -3.53
CA VAL A 75 2.56 -0.78 -2.88
C VAL A 75 2.28 0.67 -3.22
N PHE A 76 1.89 1.46 -2.21
CA PHE A 76 1.72 2.90 -2.31
C PHE A 76 3.00 3.61 -1.88
N SER A 77 3.65 4.26 -2.85
CA SER A 77 4.91 5.00 -2.66
C SER A 77 5.01 6.12 -3.71
N PRO A 78 6.02 7.00 -3.62
CA PRO A 78 6.37 7.85 -4.75
C PRO A 78 6.74 7.01 -5.99
N SER A 79 6.59 7.59 -7.18
CA SER A 79 6.81 6.89 -8.45
C SER A 79 8.18 6.22 -8.54
N ASN A 80 9.23 6.98 -8.17
CA ASN A 80 10.63 6.61 -8.38
C ASN A 80 11.38 6.32 -7.07
N GLN A 81 10.69 6.22 -5.94
CA GLN A 81 11.31 6.00 -4.63
C GLN A 81 10.56 4.92 -3.84
N PRO A 82 11.25 4.16 -2.98
CA PRO A 82 10.63 3.14 -2.16
C PRO A 82 9.80 3.73 -1.01
N VAL A 83 10.04 4.98 -0.60
CA VAL A 83 9.40 5.65 0.53
C VAL A 83 9.12 7.13 0.23
N PHE A 84 8.14 7.71 0.92
CA PHE A 84 7.86 9.14 0.91
C PHE A 84 8.90 9.91 1.72
N LYS A 85 9.39 11.03 1.15
CA LYS A 85 10.29 11.96 1.84
C LYS A 85 9.65 12.62 3.08
N LYS A 86 8.34 12.85 3.02
CA LYS A 86 7.55 13.37 4.15
C LYS A 86 6.53 12.31 4.57
N PRO A 87 6.39 12.02 5.87
CA PRO A 87 5.38 11.07 6.33
C PRO A 87 3.96 11.53 5.98
N ILE A 88 3.12 10.56 5.69
CA ILE A 88 1.68 10.71 5.49
C ILE A 88 0.99 10.23 6.77
N LYS A 89 -0.17 10.83 7.07
CA LYS A 89 -0.95 10.50 8.25
C LYS A 89 -2.09 9.57 7.89
N ALA A 90 -2.27 8.53 8.70
CA ALA A 90 -3.48 7.72 8.72
C ALA A 90 -4.12 7.82 10.11
N ASP A 91 -5.39 8.18 10.18
CA ASP A 91 -6.13 8.20 11.44
C ASP A 91 -6.54 6.78 11.87
N VAL A 92 -6.11 6.37 13.07
CA VAL A 92 -6.35 5.02 13.61
C VAL A 92 -7.83 4.79 13.91
N LYS A 93 -8.58 5.83 14.29
CA LYS A 93 -10.02 5.74 14.51
C LYS A 93 -10.73 5.46 13.19
N LEU A 94 -10.37 6.16 12.12
CA LEU A 94 -10.97 5.93 10.79
C LEU A 94 -10.63 4.55 10.23
N LEU A 95 -9.41 4.03 10.49
CA LEU A 95 -9.06 2.64 10.14
C LEU A 95 -10.01 1.64 10.83
N LYS A 96 -10.23 1.80 12.14
CA LYS A 96 -11.15 0.94 12.90
C LYS A 96 -12.59 1.01 12.38
N GLU A 97 -13.08 2.21 12.08
CA GLU A 97 -14.41 2.42 11.48
C GLU A 97 -14.55 1.70 10.12
N ASN A 98 -13.44 1.51 9.40
CA ASN A 98 -13.39 0.76 8.13
C ASN A 98 -13.01 -0.72 8.31
N ASN A 99 -13.10 -1.26 9.53
CA ASN A 99 -12.81 -2.66 9.88
C ASN A 99 -11.32 -3.05 9.78
N ILE A 100 -10.42 -2.08 9.90
CA ILE A 100 -8.97 -2.27 9.80
C ILE A 100 -8.38 -2.13 11.19
N PHE A 101 -7.93 -3.25 11.76
CA PHE A 101 -7.52 -3.33 13.16
C PHE A 101 -6.04 -3.63 13.29
N PHE A 102 -5.38 -2.92 14.21
CA PHE A 102 -3.99 -3.16 14.54
C PHE A 102 -3.81 -4.55 15.13
N LYS A 103 -2.76 -5.25 14.71
CA LYS A 103 -2.40 -6.57 15.21
C LYS A 103 -1.09 -6.53 15.99
N TYR A 104 -0.02 -6.05 15.37
CA TYR A 104 1.31 -5.93 15.99
C TYR A 104 2.22 -5.01 15.17
N SER A 105 3.36 -4.64 15.73
CA SER A 105 4.46 -3.97 15.02
C SER A 105 5.74 -4.78 15.14
N GLU A 106 6.61 -4.67 14.14
CA GLU A 106 7.94 -5.28 14.16
C GLU A 106 8.99 -4.37 13.53
N LEU A 107 10.26 -4.54 13.94
CA LEU A 107 11.38 -3.81 13.37
C LEU A 107 11.68 -4.33 11.96
N VAL A 108 11.88 -3.41 11.01
CA VAL A 108 12.26 -3.75 9.64
C VAL A 108 13.77 -3.95 9.55
N GLU A 109 14.17 -5.11 9.05
CA GLU A 109 15.57 -5.46 8.80
C GLU A 109 16.28 -4.45 7.92
N LYS A 110 17.49 -4.03 8.34
CA LYS A 110 18.27 -2.97 7.68
C LYS A 110 18.65 -3.28 6.23
N ASP A 111 18.75 -4.56 5.86
CA ASP A 111 19.08 -5.00 4.51
C ASP A 111 17.87 -5.00 3.56
N SER A 112 16.69 -4.61 4.06
CA SER A 112 15.50 -4.47 3.24
C SER A 112 15.69 -3.42 2.15
N ALA A 113 15.24 -3.74 0.93
CA ALA A 113 15.27 -2.81 -0.21
C ALA A 113 14.56 -1.48 0.06
N ILE A 114 13.74 -1.38 1.12
CA ILE A 114 13.14 -0.12 1.55
C ILE A 114 14.18 0.93 2.00
N TYR A 115 15.37 0.51 2.44
CA TYR A 115 16.46 1.40 2.86
C TYR A 115 17.33 1.91 1.71
N SER A 116 17.05 1.50 0.46
CA SER A 116 17.83 1.92 -0.72
C SER A 116 17.75 3.41 -1.07
N SER A 117 16.85 4.17 -0.42
CA SER A 117 16.69 5.60 -0.64
C SER A 117 17.41 6.43 0.42
N PRO A 118 18.04 7.57 0.06
CA PRO A 118 18.61 8.49 1.06
C PRO A 118 17.54 9.15 1.96
N TYR A 119 16.24 9.01 1.63
CA TYR A 119 15.14 9.51 2.45
C TYR A 119 14.58 8.45 3.41
N SER A 120 15.09 7.22 3.35
CA SER A 120 14.66 6.17 4.25
C SER A 120 15.13 6.50 5.68
N PRO A 121 14.23 6.44 6.68
CA PRO A 121 14.62 6.62 8.07
C PRO A 121 15.67 5.59 8.50
N ASN A 122 16.55 5.96 9.44
CA ASN A 122 17.57 5.04 9.99
C ASN A 122 16.96 3.82 10.70
N THR A 123 15.70 3.93 11.13
CA THR A 123 14.96 2.88 11.82
C THR A 123 13.53 2.91 11.30
N LEU A 124 13.04 1.75 10.86
CA LEU A 124 11.68 1.57 10.38
C LEU A 124 11.01 0.45 11.16
N TYR A 125 9.76 0.69 11.53
CA TYR A 125 8.84 -0.27 12.07
C TYR A 125 7.74 -0.53 11.06
N LYS A 126 7.35 -1.79 10.94
CA LYS A 126 6.23 -2.23 10.12
C LYS A 126 5.05 -2.50 11.04
N HIS A 127 4.01 -1.68 10.92
CA HIS A 127 2.77 -1.81 11.67
C HIS A 127 1.77 -2.63 10.87
N ILE A 128 1.38 -3.77 11.41
CA ILE A 128 0.51 -4.73 10.77
C ILE A 128 -0.93 -4.52 11.22
N PHE A 129 -1.80 -4.26 10.26
CA PHE A 129 -3.25 -4.19 10.43
C PHE A 129 -3.93 -5.28 9.61
N VAL A 130 -5.07 -5.77 10.08
CA VAL A 130 -5.87 -6.79 9.40
C VAL A 130 -7.27 -6.28 9.11
N ASN A 131 -7.84 -6.68 7.99
CA ASN A 131 -9.25 -6.45 7.69
C ASN A 131 -10.10 -7.50 8.41
N GLN A 132 -10.96 -7.08 9.35
CA GLN A 132 -11.83 -8.01 10.08
C GLN A 132 -12.94 -8.64 9.24
N LYS A 133 -13.36 -7.98 8.15
CA LYS A 133 -14.35 -8.56 7.21
C LYS A 133 -13.72 -9.61 6.32
N ASN A 134 -12.42 -9.46 6.01
CA ASN A 134 -11.67 -10.37 5.17
C ASN A 134 -10.24 -10.53 5.69
N ASN A 135 -10.04 -11.52 6.54
CA ASN A 135 -8.76 -11.77 7.22
C ASN A 135 -7.60 -12.13 6.28
N SER A 136 -7.86 -12.33 4.98
CA SER A 136 -6.82 -12.51 3.96
C SER A 136 -6.14 -11.20 3.53
N ILE A 137 -6.67 -10.05 3.98
CA ILE A 137 -6.17 -8.72 3.63
C ILE A 137 -5.40 -8.13 4.81
N ILE A 138 -4.14 -7.80 4.55
CA ILE A 138 -3.22 -7.23 5.54
C ILE A 138 -2.74 -5.87 5.03
N TYR A 139 -2.69 -4.88 5.92
CA TYR A 139 -2.16 -3.55 5.64
C TYR A 139 -0.89 -3.36 6.46
N GLU A 140 0.20 -3.01 5.78
CA GLU A 140 1.49 -2.74 6.38
C GLU A 140 1.81 -1.25 6.25
N PHE A 141 1.81 -0.54 7.38
CA PHE A 141 2.25 0.84 7.45
C PHE A 141 3.70 0.89 7.93
N TYR A 142 4.60 1.44 7.12
CA TYR A 142 6.00 1.60 7.48
C TYR A 142 6.21 2.98 8.11
N SER A 143 6.69 3.03 9.35
CA SER A 143 6.85 4.25 10.15
C SER A 143 8.22 4.28 10.83
N SER A 144 8.73 5.47 11.15
CA SER A 144 9.95 5.61 11.95
C SER A 144 9.73 5.42 13.45
N LYS A 145 8.47 5.38 13.91
CA LYS A 145 8.10 5.17 15.30
C LYS A 145 7.50 3.77 15.51
N ASN A 146 7.85 3.14 16.63
CA ASN A 146 7.30 1.84 17.03
C ASN A 146 5.88 1.94 17.62
N GLU A 147 5.57 3.07 18.24
CA GLU A 147 4.29 3.25 18.93
C GLU A 147 3.25 3.86 18.00
N ILE A 148 1.99 3.42 18.19
CA ILE A 148 0.82 3.96 17.52
C ILE A 148 0.00 4.74 18.55
N GLU A 149 -0.19 6.03 18.30
CA GLU A 149 -1.07 6.90 19.09
C GLU A 149 -2.45 7.01 18.41
N SER A 150 -2.97 8.23 18.26
CA SER A 150 -4.18 8.50 17.48
C SER A 150 -3.96 8.42 15.96
N GLN A 151 -2.72 8.54 15.50
CA GLN A 151 -2.35 8.57 14.09
C GLN A 151 -1.07 7.78 13.82
N ILE A 152 -0.98 7.22 12.61
CA ILE A 152 0.24 6.60 12.09
C ILE A 152 0.89 7.57 11.11
N ASN A 153 2.13 7.97 11.38
CA ASN A 153 2.94 8.75 10.43
C ASN A 153 3.79 7.78 9.58
N TYR A 154 3.28 7.39 8.42
CA TYR A 154 3.90 6.37 7.60
C TYR A 154 4.61 6.96 6.37
N VAL A 155 5.69 6.29 5.93
CA VAL A 155 6.47 6.64 4.74
C VAL A 155 6.26 5.66 3.59
N ARG A 156 5.52 4.57 3.83
CA ARG A 156 5.08 3.62 2.80
C ARG A 156 3.88 2.83 3.32
N LEU A 157 2.95 2.51 2.43
CA LEU A 157 1.84 1.61 2.71
C LEU A 157 1.91 0.43 1.73
N VAL A 158 1.73 -0.78 2.25
CA VAL A 158 1.58 -2.00 1.47
C VAL A 158 0.26 -2.66 1.85
N VAL A 159 -0.51 -3.12 0.86
CA VAL A 159 -1.72 -3.91 1.07
C VAL A 159 -1.51 -5.27 0.43
N LEU A 160 -1.60 -6.32 1.23
CA LEU A 160 -1.41 -7.71 0.83
C LEU A 160 -2.76 -8.41 0.76
N PHE A 161 -2.97 -9.20 -0.29
CA PHE A 161 -4.14 -10.06 -0.46
C PHE A 161 -3.69 -11.53 -0.44
N GLY A 162 -4.56 -12.43 0.04
CA GLY A 162 -4.27 -13.86 0.08
C GLY A 162 -3.22 -14.27 1.14
N GLY A 163 -2.94 -13.40 2.12
CA GLY A 163 -1.90 -13.59 3.14
C GLY A 163 -2.39 -14.10 4.50
N GLY A 164 -3.54 -14.79 4.55
CA GLY A 164 -3.99 -15.45 5.77
C GLY A 164 -3.23 -16.75 5.99
N ASN A 165 -2.19 -16.73 6.83
CA ASN A 165 -1.63 -17.97 7.38
C ASN A 165 -2.76 -18.77 8.05
N LYS A 166 -3.03 -19.97 7.55
CA LYS A 166 -3.47 -21.07 8.41
C LYS A 166 -2.26 -21.58 9.19
#